data_AF-A0A7K4C943-F1
#
_entry.id   AF-A0A7K4C943-F1
#
_cell.length_a   1.000
_cell.length_b   1.000
_cell.length_c   1.000
_cell.angle_alpha   90.00
_cell.angle_beta   90.00
_cell.angle_gamma   90.00
#
_symmetry.space_group_name_H-M   'P 1'
#
loop_
_entity.id
_entity.type
_entity.pdbx_description
1 polymer ?
#
loop_
_entity_poly.entity_id
_entity_poly.type
_entity_poly.pdbx_seq_one_letter_code
_entity_poly.pdbx_strand_id
1 'polypeptide(L)'
;AATFLFVTMIFALLLSALIHAFVFVINWEDWFFGTRLAGEPAGIFLFGKAAGAAGILVIMAQYPRFQRAGAVLCAGYFGVLFFNSLLTVNAITAMGTQALFPTLPATLFVLAVLLLAAIVILPPGSGRQELDTTEEV
;
A
#
# COMPACT_ATOMS: atom_id res chain seq x y z
N ALA A 1 -3.33 8.45 -16.68
CA ALA A 1 -2.87 7.20 -16.06
C ALA A 1 -2.39 7.40 -14.61
N ALA A 2 -1.40 8.26 -14.35
CA ALA A 2 -0.86 8.49 -13.00
C ALA A 2 -1.91 8.94 -11.97
N THR A 3 -2.81 9.87 -12.32
CA THR A 3 -3.89 10.32 -11.42
C THR A 3 -4.84 9.20 -11.03
N PHE A 4 -5.22 8.35 -12.00
CA PHE A 4 -6.08 7.20 -11.73
C PHE A 4 -5.39 6.22 -10.77
N LEU A 5 -4.15 5.83 -11.06
CA LEU A 5 -3.35 4.96 -10.18
C LEU A 5 -3.21 5.55 -8.78
N PHE A 6 -2.99 6.85 -8.67
CA PHE A 6 -2.87 7.55 -7.40
C PHE A 6 -4.16 7.45 -6.58
N VAL A 7 -5.32 7.75 -7.18
CA VAL A 7 -6.63 7.63 -6.53
C VAL A 7 -6.92 6.18 -6.13
N THR A 8 -6.61 5.21 -7.00
CA THR A 8 -6.75 3.78 -6.68
C THR A 8 -5.91 3.40 -5.46
N MET A 9 -4.66 3.89 -5.36
CA MET A 9 -3.80 3.60 -4.21
C MET A 9 -4.29 4.28 -2.93
N ILE A 10 -4.79 5.51 -3.00
CA ILE A 10 -5.46 6.17 -1.87
C ILE A 10 -6.61 5.29 -1.35
N PHE A 11 -7.47 4.80 -2.23
CA PHE A 11 -8.58 3.95 -1.85
C PHE A 11 -8.11 2.61 -1.26
N ALA A 12 -7.09 1.99 -1.87
CA ALA A 12 -6.51 0.74 -1.38
C ALA A 12 -5.88 0.89 0.02
N LEU A 13 -5.18 2.01 0.28
CA LEU A 13 -4.63 2.31 1.60
C LEU A 13 -5.72 2.55 2.63
N LEU A 14 -6.77 3.29 2.29
CA LEU A 14 -7.92 3.50 3.17
C LEU A 14 -8.57 2.17 3.55
N LEU A 15 -8.88 1.33 2.57
CA LEU A 15 -9.46 0.02 2.81
C LEU A 15 -8.51 -0.87 3.64
N SER A 16 -7.21 -0.85 3.32
CA SER A 16 -6.19 -1.59 4.08
C SER A 16 -6.13 -1.14 5.53
N ALA A 17 -6.12 0.17 5.80
CA ALA A 17 -6.11 0.72 7.15
C ALA A 17 -7.35 0.28 7.95
N LEU A 18 -8.53 0.36 7.33
CA LEU A 18 -9.79 -0.05 7.96
C LEU A 18 -9.84 -1.55 8.26
N ILE A 19 -9.42 -2.40 7.31
CA ILE A 19 -9.39 -3.85 7.53
C ILE A 19 -8.44 -4.20 8.67
N HIS A 20 -7.20 -3.70 8.66
CA HIS A 20 -6.23 -4.02 9.71
C HIS A 20 -6.66 -3.45 11.07
N ALA A 21 -7.26 -2.25 11.11
CA ALA A 21 -7.82 -1.69 12.33
C ALA A 21 -8.97 -2.54 12.87
N PHE A 22 -9.87 -3.01 12.01
CA PHE A 22 -10.97 -3.89 12.39
C PHE A 22 -10.45 -5.22 12.97
N VAL A 23 -9.52 -5.86 12.25
CA VAL A 23 -8.90 -7.14 12.64
C VAL A 23 -8.10 -6.98 13.95
N PHE A 24 -7.46 -5.82 14.17
CA PHE A 24 -6.84 -5.44 15.43
C PHE A 24 -7.87 -5.31 16.58
N VAL A 25 -8.98 -4.60 16.36
CA VAL A 25 -10.01 -4.36 17.39
C VAL A 25 -10.64 -5.66 17.90
N ILE A 26 -10.86 -6.63 17.01
CA ILE A 26 -11.38 -7.95 17.41
C ILE A 26 -10.28 -8.89 17.94
N ASN A 27 -9.04 -8.40 18.10
CA ASN A 27 -7.87 -9.17 18.56
C ASN A 27 -7.67 -10.47 17.78
N TRP A 28 -7.77 -10.38 16.45
CA TRP A 28 -7.59 -11.53 15.58
C TRP A 28 -6.12 -11.97 15.51
N GLU A 29 -5.90 -13.23 15.20
CA GLU A 29 -4.55 -13.77 14.96
C GLU A 29 -4.05 -13.40 13.56
N ASP A 30 -2.74 -13.21 13.41
CA ASP A 30 -2.16 -12.84 12.12
C ASP A 30 -0.94 -13.69 11.81
N TRP A 31 -0.45 -13.64 10.58
CA TRP A 31 0.75 -14.33 10.15
C TRP A 31 1.86 -13.35 9.83
N PHE A 32 3.05 -13.63 10.34
CA PHE A 32 4.29 -12.91 10.07
C PHE A 32 5.32 -13.85 9.44
N PHE A 33 5.55 -13.68 8.14
CA PHE A 33 6.52 -14.41 7.33
C PHE A 33 6.44 -15.94 7.54
N GLY A 34 5.23 -16.50 7.47
CA GLY A 34 4.99 -17.93 7.66
C GLY A 34 4.92 -18.39 9.11
N THR A 35 5.10 -17.49 10.09
CA THR A 35 4.90 -17.78 11.51
C THR A 35 3.55 -17.23 11.96
N ARG A 36 2.73 -18.07 12.60
CA ARG A 36 1.45 -17.65 13.19
C ARG A 36 1.74 -16.84 14.46
N LEU A 37 1.15 -15.66 14.55
CA LEU A 37 1.17 -14.79 15.72
C LEU A 37 -0.21 -14.82 16.38
N ALA A 38 -0.24 -14.89 17.70
CA ALA A 38 -1.46 -14.82 18.50
C ALA A 38 -1.24 -13.93 19.72
N GLY A 39 -2.32 -13.35 20.26
CA GLY A 39 -2.28 -12.48 21.43
C GLY A 39 -1.56 -11.14 21.15
N GLU A 40 -0.82 -10.64 22.14
CA GLU A 40 -0.17 -9.34 22.10
C GLU A 40 0.75 -9.13 20.87
N PRO A 41 1.62 -10.09 20.47
CA PRO A 41 2.43 -9.95 19.26
C PRO A 41 1.60 -9.73 17.98
N ALA A 42 0.46 -10.42 17.84
CA ALA A 42 -0.44 -10.23 16.71
C ALA A 42 -1.09 -8.83 16.73
N GLY A 43 -1.52 -8.39 17.91
CA GLY A 43 -2.08 -7.05 18.12
C GLY A 43 -1.11 -5.94 17.71
N ILE A 44 0.16 -6.00 18.16
CA ILE A 44 1.19 -5.02 17.79
C ILE A 44 1.41 -5.00 16.27
N PHE A 45 1.46 -6.18 15.65
CA PHE A 45 1.69 -6.30 14.22
C PHE A 45 0.52 -5.75 13.39
N LEU A 46 -0.72 -6.09 13.75
CA LEU A 46 -1.93 -5.58 13.11
C LEU A 46 -2.08 -4.07 13.27
N PHE A 47 -1.77 -3.55 14.46
CA PHE A 47 -1.71 -2.11 14.72
C PHE A 47 -0.68 -1.44 13.81
N GLY A 48 0.52 -2.01 13.68
CA GLY A 48 1.56 -1.51 12.79
C GLY A 48 1.12 -1.45 11.32
N LYS A 49 0.40 -2.47 10.83
CA LYS A 49 -0.18 -2.46 9.47
C LYS A 49 -1.23 -1.36 9.31
N ALA A 50 -2.15 -1.24 10.25
CA ALA A 50 -3.20 -0.23 10.23
C ALA A 50 -2.63 1.20 10.27
N ALA A 51 -1.72 1.46 11.21
CA ALA A 51 -1.05 2.74 11.37
C ALA A 51 -0.15 3.06 10.16
N GLY A 52 0.56 2.07 9.61
CA GLY A 52 1.36 2.23 8.40
C GLY A 52 0.52 2.64 7.20
N ALA A 53 -0.59 1.93 6.93
CA ALA A 53 -1.51 2.27 5.86
C ALA A 53 -2.12 3.68 6.05
N ALA A 54 -2.58 4.00 7.25
CA ALA A 54 -3.15 5.30 7.58
C ALA A 54 -2.13 6.44 7.45
N GLY A 55 -0.89 6.24 7.90
CA GLY A 55 0.18 7.22 7.79
C GLY A 55 0.52 7.53 6.34
N ILE A 56 0.68 6.50 5.51
CA ILE A 56 0.95 6.69 4.07
C ILE A 56 -0.24 7.36 3.38
N LEU A 57 -1.47 6.97 3.73
CA LEU A 57 -2.69 7.60 3.23
C LEU A 57 -2.71 9.09 3.51
N VAL A 58 -2.44 9.50 4.75
CA VAL A 58 -2.39 10.91 5.16
C VAL A 58 -1.31 11.67 4.39
N ILE A 59 -0.11 11.09 4.26
CA ILE A 59 1.00 11.71 3.50
C ILE A 59 0.57 11.96 2.06
N MET A 60 0.00 10.96 1.40
CA MET A 60 -0.42 11.07 0.01
C MET A 60 -1.61 12.02 -0.17
N ALA A 61 -2.62 11.95 0.69
CA ALA A 61 -3.84 12.74 0.56
C ALA A 61 -3.62 14.23 0.89
N GLN A 62 -2.86 14.53 1.95
CA GLN A 62 -2.69 15.91 2.42
C GLN A 62 -1.50 16.63 1.78
N TYR A 63 -0.46 15.90 1.36
CA TYR A 63 0.78 16.52 0.86
C TYR A 63 1.12 16.06 -0.56
N PRO A 64 0.46 16.62 -1.59
CA PRO A 64 0.72 16.26 -2.99
C PRO A 64 2.16 16.55 -3.43
N ARG A 65 2.87 17.47 -2.75
CA ARG A 65 4.30 17.72 -2.99
C ARG A 65 5.19 16.49 -2.70
N PHE A 66 4.76 15.59 -1.82
CA PHE A 66 5.49 14.38 -1.46
C PHE A 66 5.01 13.12 -2.20
N GLN A 67 4.35 13.28 -3.36
CA GLN A 67 3.86 12.15 -4.18
C GLN A 67 4.92 11.08 -4.46
N ARG A 68 6.18 11.48 -4.71
CA ARG A 68 7.31 10.55 -4.91
C ARG A 68 7.56 9.70 -3.67
N ALA A 69 7.69 10.34 -2.51
CA ALA A 69 7.90 9.63 -1.25
C ALA A 69 6.69 8.74 -0.92
N GLY A 70 5.47 9.23 -1.13
CA GLY A 70 4.24 8.44 -0.95
C GLY A 70 4.19 7.20 -1.83
N ALA A 71 4.59 7.30 -3.11
CA ALA A 71 4.63 6.15 -4.01
C ALA A 71 5.69 5.11 -3.60
N VAL A 72 6.87 5.55 -3.16
CA VAL A 72 7.90 4.66 -2.59
C VAL A 72 7.38 3.96 -1.34
N LEU A 73 6.73 4.69 -0.43
CA LEU A 73 6.15 4.12 0.79
C LEU A 73 5.03 3.12 0.46
N CYS A 74 4.17 3.42 -0.51
CA CYS A 74 3.15 2.50 -1.02
C CYS A 74 3.75 1.20 -1.55
N ALA A 75 4.76 1.30 -2.41
CA ALA A 75 5.44 0.13 -2.96
C ALA A 75 6.12 -0.70 -1.85
N GLY A 76 6.73 -0.04 -0.87
CA GLY A 76 7.30 -0.71 0.30
C GLY A 76 6.23 -1.42 1.14
N TYR A 77 5.14 -0.72 1.49
CA TYR A 77 4.06 -1.26 2.31
C TYR A 77 3.38 -2.48 1.65
N PHE A 78 2.92 -2.34 0.41
CA PHE A 78 2.29 -3.45 -0.30
C PHE A 78 3.29 -4.56 -0.66
N GLY A 79 4.57 -4.22 -0.88
CA GLY A 79 5.63 -5.20 -1.05
C GLY A 79 5.80 -6.08 0.19
N VAL A 80 5.90 -5.48 1.38
CA VAL A 80 5.95 -6.22 2.64
C VAL A 80 4.73 -7.13 2.81
N LEU A 81 3.52 -6.62 2.55
CA LEU A 81 2.29 -7.44 2.60
C LEU A 81 2.32 -8.61 1.62
N PHE A 82 2.80 -8.38 0.39
CA PHE A 82 2.93 -9.41 -0.63
C PHE A 82 3.92 -10.49 -0.21
N PHE A 83 5.14 -10.14 0.20
CA PHE A 83 6.13 -11.13 0.65
C PHE A 83 5.68 -11.87 1.91
N ASN A 84 5.07 -11.17 2.86
CA ASN A 84 4.48 -11.78 4.04
C ASN A 84 3.43 -12.84 3.66
N SER A 85 2.54 -12.50 2.72
CA SER A 85 1.50 -13.40 2.23
C SER A 85 2.09 -14.57 1.45
N LEU A 86 3.11 -14.33 0.62
CA LEU A 86 3.78 -15.36 -0.16
C LEU A 86 4.44 -16.42 0.74
N LEU A 87 5.19 -15.99 1.76
CA LEU A 87 5.79 -16.92 2.72
C LEU A 87 4.74 -17.66 3.55
N THR A 88 3.66 -16.98 3.92
CA THR A 88 2.54 -17.59 4.65
C THR A 88 1.86 -18.66 3.82
N VAL A 89 1.55 -18.38 2.55
CA VAL A 89 0.92 -19.38 1.68
C VAL A 89 1.86 -20.55 1.42
N ASN A 90 3.15 -20.31 1.18
CA ASN A 90 4.12 -21.39 1.04
C ASN A 90 4.20 -22.28 2.30
N ALA A 91 4.20 -21.67 3.49
CA ALA A 91 4.19 -22.40 4.75
C ALA A 91 2.91 -23.25 4.90
N ILE A 92 1.76 -22.72 4.51
CA ILE A 92 0.47 -23.43 4.55
C ILE A 92 0.44 -24.56 3.51
N THR A 93 0.85 -24.32 2.28
CA THR A 93 0.91 -25.32 1.21
C THR A 93 1.86 -26.48 1.55
N ALA A 94 2.98 -26.20 2.22
CA ALA A 94 3.88 -27.25 2.72
C ALA A 94 3.20 -28.20 3.73
N MET A 95 2.12 -27.78 4.39
CA MET A 95 1.31 -28.59 5.30
C MET A 95 0.21 -29.42 4.60
N GLY A 96 0.24 -29.51 3.26
CA GLY A 96 -0.63 -30.41 2.48
C GLY A 96 -1.88 -29.77 1.87
N THR A 97 -2.07 -28.46 2.05
CA THR A 97 -3.12 -27.69 1.35
C THR A 97 -2.70 -27.30 -0.07
N GLN A 98 -3.67 -27.07 -0.96
CA GLN A 98 -3.39 -26.66 -2.35
C GLN A 98 -2.54 -25.37 -2.41
N ALA A 99 -1.71 -25.26 -3.44
CA ALA A 99 -0.92 -24.06 -3.71
C ALA A 99 -1.87 -22.91 -4.07
N LEU A 100 -1.97 -21.93 -3.18
CA LEU A 100 -2.66 -20.67 -3.45
C LEU A 100 -1.61 -19.63 -3.86
N PHE A 101 -1.97 -18.69 -4.73
CA PHE A 101 -1.15 -17.51 -4.97
C PHE A 101 -1.83 -16.32 -4.31
N PRO A 102 -1.11 -15.46 -3.55
CA PRO A 102 -1.72 -14.34 -2.85
C PRO A 102 -2.04 -13.19 -3.85
N THR A 103 -3.08 -13.39 -4.66
CA THR A 103 -3.43 -12.53 -5.81
C THR A 103 -3.74 -11.09 -5.44
N LEU A 104 -4.44 -10.87 -4.33
CA LEU A 104 -4.81 -9.52 -3.89
C LEU A 104 -3.57 -8.67 -3.53
N PRO A 105 -2.71 -9.07 -2.59
CA PRO A 105 -1.52 -8.26 -2.26
C PRO A 105 -0.53 -8.21 -3.43
N ALA A 106 -0.46 -9.24 -4.29
CA ALA A 106 0.33 -9.18 -5.52
C ALA A 106 -0.16 -8.08 -6.47
N THR A 107 -1.47 -8.01 -6.71
CA THR A 107 -2.08 -6.98 -7.56
C THR A 107 -1.82 -5.59 -7.00
N LEU A 108 -2.02 -5.40 -5.69
CA LEU A 108 -1.79 -4.11 -5.04
C LEU A 108 -0.31 -3.69 -5.10
N PHE A 109 0.61 -4.63 -4.92
CA PHE A 109 2.04 -4.38 -5.06
C PHE A 109 2.41 -3.96 -6.50
N VAL A 110 1.90 -4.67 -7.51
CA VAL A 110 2.12 -4.31 -8.92
C VAL A 110 1.58 -2.92 -9.23
N LEU A 111 0.37 -2.59 -8.77
CA LEU A 111 -0.21 -1.26 -8.96
C LEU A 111 0.63 -0.16 -8.28
N ALA A 112 1.17 -0.42 -7.09
CA ALA A 112 2.05 0.51 -6.39
C ALA A 112 3.38 0.72 -7.14
N VAL A 113 3.98 -0.34 -7.69
CA VAL A 113 5.18 -0.24 -8.54
C VAL A 113 4.89 0.52 -9.83
N LEU A 114 3.73 0.30 -10.46
CA LEU A 114 3.32 1.05 -11.65
C LEU A 114 3.10 2.54 -11.35
N LEU A 115 2.53 2.88 -10.19
CA LEU A 115 2.41 4.26 -9.74
C LEU A 115 3.79 4.90 -9.56
N LEU A 116 4.71 4.20 -8.89
CA LEU A 116 6.09 4.69 -8.70
C LEU A 116 6.79 4.91 -10.04
N ALA A 117 6.71 3.96 -10.96
CA ALA A 117 7.27 4.09 -12.30
C ALA A 117 6.66 5.29 -13.06
N ALA A 118 5.34 5.47 -12.99
CA ALA A 118 4.67 6.61 -13.63
C ALA A 118 5.16 7.96 -13.08
N ILE A 119 5.37 8.07 -11.75
CA ILE A 119 5.82 9.30 -11.11
C ILE A 119 7.31 9.59 -11.34
N VAL A 120 8.13 8.54 -11.50
CA VAL A 120 9.57 8.69 -11.79
C VAL A 120 9.82 9.05 -13.26
N ILE A 121 9.06 8.44 -14.18
CA ILE A 121 9.24 8.63 -15.63
C ILE A 121 8.61 9.94 -16.11
N LEU A 122 7.47 10.36 -15.55
CA LEU A 122 6.81 11.60 -15.97
C LEU A 122 7.45 12.82 -15.27
N PRO A 123 7.97 13.81 -16.03
CA PRO A 123 8.57 14.99 -15.43
C PRO A 123 7.52 15.82 -14.68
N PRO A 124 7.87 16.39 -13.51
CA PRO A 124 6.98 17.28 -12.78
C PRO A 124 6.89 18.62 -13.53
N GLY A 125 5.86 18.81 -14.36
CA GLY A 125 5.67 20.11 -15.02
C GLY A 125 4.83 20.18 -16.30
N SER A 126 4.35 19.07 -16.89
CA SER A 126 3.71 19.12 -18.21
C SER A 126 2.30 19.73 -18.26
N GLY A 127 1.84 20.44 -17.22
CA GLY A 127 0.45 20.93 -17.15
C GLY A 127 0.25 22.25 -16.43
N ARG A 128 1.31 23.06 -16.22
CA ARG A 128 1.21 24.32 -15.45
C ARG A 128 1.90 25.51 -16.14
N GLN A 129 1.81 25.58 -17.48
CA GLN A 129 2.38 26.67 -18.27
C GLN A 129 1.36 27.53 -19.05
N GLU A 130 0.04 27.33 -18.87
CA GLU A 130 -0.95 27.93 -19.80
C GLU A 130 -1.75 29.13 -19.25
N LEU A 131 -1.38 29.73 -18.11
CA LEU A 131 -2.23 30.74 -17.45
C LEU A 131 -1.50 31.99 -16.96
N ASP A 132 -0.32 32.31 -17.51
CA ASP A 132 0.49 33.46 -17.07
C ASP A 132 0.99 34.34 -18.22
N THR A 133 0.20 34.48 -19.29
CA THR A 133 0.55 35.35 -20.43
C THR A 133 -0.57 36.30 -20.88
N THR A 134 -1.62 36.50 -20.09
CA THR A 134 -2.74 37.40 -20.46
C THR A 134 -2.92 38.64 -19.58
N GLU A 135 -2.01 38.97 -18.67
CA GLU A 135 -2.09 40.20 -17.87
C GLU A 135 -0.84 41.09 -17.98
N GLU A 136 -0.47 41.51 -19.19
CA GLU A 136 0.22 42.79 -19.37
C GLU A 136 -0.35 43.48 -20.63
N VAL A 137 -1.35 44.33 -20.43
CA VAL A 137 -1.82 45.38 -21.36
C VAL A 137 -1.78 46.71 -20.62
#